data_AF-A0A3N5PXY0-F1
#
_entry.id   AF-A0A3N5PXY0-F1
#
_cell.length_a   1.000
_cell.length_b   1.000
_cell.length_c   1.000
_cell.angle_alpha   90.00
_cell.angle_beta   90.00
_cell.angle_gamma   90.00
#
_symmetry.space_group_name_H-M   'P 1'
#
loop_
_entity.id
_entity.type
_entity.pdbx_description
1 polymer ?
#
loop_
_entity_poly.entity_id
_entity_poly.type
_entity_poly.pdbx_seq_one_letter_code
_entity_poly.pdbx_strand_id
1 'polypeptide(L)'
;KVVDEIGFPVIIKAAAGGGGKGMRIVEQASEIEASFRMAQNEAASSFNDDRVFIERYIVNPRHIEIQILADNHGTVLYFPERECSVQRRHQKVIEESPSTAVTPAIRKAMGEAAARLVQASHYTNAGTLEFLLDNQGRFYFMEVNTRLQVEHPVTEMVTGLDFVEWQLRIASGEKLPMSQVDIAQPKGHAIECRICAEDVFNDFLPDTGVVKFMQLPEGEGIRNDSAVYEGYEVTVHYDPMVAKLITWAPDRTSCIQLMREALDNYHLAGFKTTIPFCRLVLDNSAFITGNYSTFWVKEHWPLALPHEIKDLIAATSASAFDQELNRRAASSEQRTTSY
;
A
#
# COMPACT_ATOMS: atom_id res chain seq x y z
N LYS A 1 -19.61 -28.01 13.30
CA LYS A 1 -18.22 -28.47 13.58
C LYS A 1 -17.17 -27.47 13.11
N VAL A 2 -16.91 -27.32 11.80
CA VAL A 2 -15.87 -26.37 11.30
C VAL A 2 -16.13 -24.95 11.83
N VAL A 3 -17.36 -24.47 11.71
CA VAL A 3 -17.78 -23.15 12.23
C VAL A 3 -17.64 -23.03 13.75
N ASP A 4 -17.79 -24.13 14.50
CA ASP A 4 -17.62 -24.12 15.96
C ASP A 4 -16.14 -24.02 16.34
N GLU A 5 -15.24 -24.54 15.49
CA GLU A 5 -13.79 -24.49 15.67
C GLU A 5 -13.21 -23.11 15.30
N ILE A 6 -13.66 -22.52 14.19
CA ILE A 6 -13.16 -21.22 13.71
C ILE A 6 -13.97 -20.02 14.24
N GLY A 7 -15.21 -20.24 14.68
CA GLY A 7 -16.15 -19.24 15.19
C GLY A 7 -16.72 -18.29 14.12
N PHE A 8 -17.77 -17.55 14.48
CA PHE A 8 -18.39 -16.49 13.66
C PHE A 8 -17.77 -15.09 13.83
N PRO A 9 -17.80 -14.21 12.80
CA PRO A 9 -18.36 -14.47 11.47
C PRO A 9 -17.45 -15.35 10.60
N VAL A 10 -18.06 -16.07 9.66
CA VAL A 10 -17.37 -16.90 8.67
C VAL A 10 -17.67 -16.40 7.26
N ILE A 11 -16.81 -16.70 6.30
CA ILE A 11 -17.05 -16.46 4.89
C ILE A 11 -17.08 -17.80 4.14
N ILE A 12 -18.12 -18.00 3.35
CA ILE A 12 -18.26 -19.13 2.44
C ILE A 12 -17.75 -18.66 1.08
N LYS A 13 -16.79 -19.37 0.48
CA LYS A 13 -16.17 -19.03 -0.81
C LYS A 13 -16.27 -20.20 -1.78
N ALA A 14 -16.50 -19.90 -3.06
CA ALA A 14 -16.40 -20.88 -4.14
C ALA A 14 -14.96 -21.38 -4.32
N ALA A 15 -14.76 -22.70 -4.44
CA ALA A 15 -13.42 -23.30 -4.57
C ALA A 15 -12.73 -22.94 -5.90
N ALA A 16 -13.51 -22.78 -6.97
CA ALA A 16 -13.03 -22.37 -8.30
C ALA A 16 -13.20 -20.86 -8.57
N GLY A 17 -13.63 -20.08 -7.57
CA GLY A 17 -14.01 -18.68 -7.75
C GLY A 17 -12.85 -17.69 -7.65
N GLY A 18 -12.99 -16.57 -8.36
CA GLY A 18 -12.10 -15.40 -8.28
C GLY A 18 -12.89 -14.10 -8.51
N GLY A 19 -12.35 -12.97 -8.03
CA GLY A 19 -12.93 -11.64 -8.27
C GLY A 19 -14.23 -11.32 -7.53
N GLY A 20 -14.48 -11.97 -6.38
CA GLY A 20 -15.57 -11.59 -5.48
C GLY A 20 -16.90 -12.34 -5.66
N LYS A 21 -17.04 -13.15 -6.72
CA LYS A 21 -18.25 -13.93 -7.01
C LYS A 21 -18.30 -15.22 -6.19
N GLY A 22 -19.49 -15.59 -5.70
CA GLY A 22 -19.68 -16.80 -4.89
C GLY A 22 -19.10 -16.69 -3.47
N MET A 23 -19.03 -15.48 -2.91
CA MET A 23 -18.58 -15.25 -1.53
C MET A 23 -19.75 -14.74 -0.66
N ARG A 24 -19.94 -15.32 0.52
CA ARG A 24 -20.99 -14.89 1.48
C ARG A 24 -20.48 -14.85 2.90
N ILE A 25 -20.66 -13.72 3.56
CA ILE A 25 -20.37 -13.55 4.98
C ILE A 25 -21.59 -14.07 5.75
N VAL A 26 -21.34 -14.86 6.79
CA VAL A 26 -22.33 -15.43 7.68
C VAL A 26 -21.97 -15.01 9.09
N GLU A 27 -22.89 -14.32 9.77
CA GLU A 27 -22.61 -13.73 11.09
C GLU A 27 -23.08 -14.62 12.25
N GLN A 28 -24.02 -15.52 12.00
CA GLN A 28 -24.62 -16.37 13.02
C GLN A 28 -25.04 -17.75 12.49
N ALA A 29 -25.21 -18.70 13.40
CA ALA A 29 -25.49 -20.10 13.08
C ALA A 29 -26.78 -20.31 12.27
N SER A 30 -27.81 -19.50 12.50
CA SER A 30 -29.09 -19.58 11.80
C SER A 30 -28.99 -19.31 10.30
N GLU A 31 -27.95 -18.62 9.84
CA GLU A 31 -27.78 -18.19 8.44
C GLU A 31 -26.95 -19.15 7.60
N ILE A 32 -26.28 -20.12 8.23
CA ILE A 32 -25.24 -20.95 7.60
C ILE A 32 -25.81 -21.81 6.46
N GLU A 33 -26.95 -22.47 6.68
CA GLU A 33 -27.50 -23.43 5.72
C GLU A 33 -28.01 -22.72 4.45
N ALA A 34 -28.72 -21.60 4.64
CA ALA A 34 -29.19 -20.78 3.53
C ALA A 34 -28.02 -20.20 2.72
N SER A 35 -27.04 -19.62 3.41
CA SER A 35 -25.87 -19.01 2.77
C SER A 35 -25.02 -20.03 2.01
N PHE A 36 -24.85 -21.23 2.56
CA PHE A 36 -24.13 -22.32 1.92
C PHE A 36 -24.79 -22.74 0.60
N ARG A 37 -26.10 -23.01 0.60
CA ARG A 37 -26.84 -23.38 -0.63
C ARG A 37 -26.77 -22.28 -1.68
N MET A 38 -26.89 -21.02 -1.28
CA MET A 38 -26.77 -19.89 -2.20
C MET A 38 -25.37 -19.80 -2.81
N ALA A 39 -24.32 -19.95 -2.00
CA ALA A 39 -22.94 -19.92 -2.49
C ALA A 39 -22.64 -21.08 -3.46
N GLN A 40 -23.13 -22.29 -3.17
CA GLN A 40 -22.99 -23.45 -4.06
C GLN A 40 -23.69 -23.23 -5.40
N ASN A 41 -24.93 -22.73 -5.39
CA ASN A 41 -25.69 -22.47 -6.62
C ASN A 41 -24.99 -21.42 -7.48
N GLU A 42 -24.47 -20.35 -6.87
CA GLU A 42 -23.73 -19.30 -7.56
C GLU A 42 -22.39 -19.79 -8.11
N ALA A 43 -21.71 -20.66 -7.38
CA ALA A 43 -20.48 -21.32 -7.82
C ALA A 43 -20.74 -22.24 -9.02
N ALA A 44 -21.76 -23.09 -8.94
CA ALA A 44 -22.18 -23.97 -10.02
C ALA A 44 -22.55 -23.18 -11.28
N SER A 45 -23.33 -22.10 -11.15
CA SER A 45 -23.74 -21.29 -12.31
C SER A 45 -22.60 -20.49 -12.93
N SER A 46 -21.63 -20.04 -12.13
CA SER A 46 -20.55 -19.15 -12.59
C SER A 46 -19.30 -19.89 -13.05
N PHE A 47 -18.99 -21.02 -12.42
CA PHE A 47 -17.71 -21.72 -12.56
C PHE A 47 -17.87 -23.20 -12.94
N ASN A 48 -19.10 -23.70 -13.08
CA ASN A 48 -19.39 -25.11 -13.33
C ASN A 48 -18.74 -26.04 -12.29
N ASP A 49 -18.62 -25.54 -11.04
CA ASP A 49 -18.05 -26.20 -9.87
C ASP A 49 -18.84 -25.74 -8.64
N ASP A 50 -19.51 -26.66 -7.95
CA ASP A 50 -20.37 -26.38 -6.80
C ASP A 50 -19.65 -26.47 -5.45
N ARG A 51 -18.35 -26.75 -5.47
CA ARG A 51 -17.55 -26.86 -4.25
C ARG A 51 -17.36 -25.49 -3.63
N VAL A 52 -17.60 -25.43 -2.33
CA VAL A 52 -17.35 -24.25 -1.51
C VAL A 52 -16.52 -24.64 -0.28
N PHE A 53 -15.80 -23.68 0.26
CA PHE A 53 -15.08 -23.82 1.52
C PHE A 53 -15.46 -22.69 2.48
N ILE A 54 -15.23 -22.90 3.77
CA ILE A 54 -15.57 -21.97 4.84
C ILE A 54 -14.27 -21.54 5.52
N GLU A 55 -14.10 -20.24 5.66
CA GLU A 55 -13.00 -19.64 6.41
C GLU A 55 -13.54 -18.67 7.46
N ARG A 56 -12.71 -18.35 8.44
CA ARG A 56 -13.00 -17.25 9.35
C ARG A 56 -13.09 -15.94 8.54
N TYR A 57 -14.15 -15.16 8.75
CA TYR A 57 -14.20 -13.80 8.25
C TYR A 57 -13.59 -12.87 9.30
N ILE A 58 -12.57 -12.11 8.92
CA ILE A 58 -11.96 -11.11 9.79
C ILE A 58 -12.66 -9.78 9.53
N VAL A 59 -13.34 -9.27 10.56
CA VAL A 59 -14.07 -8.00 10.49
C VAL A 59 -13.09 -6.86 10.68
N ASN A 60 -13.14 -5.88 9.76
CA ASN A 60 -12.30 -4.69 9.76
C ASN A 60 -10.81 -5.00 10.04
N PRO A 61 -10.19 -5.90 9.25
CA PRO A 61 -8.83 -6.32 9.53
C PRO A 61 -7.84 -5.19 9.25
N ARG A 62 -6.69 -5.24 9.93
CA ARG A 62 -5.47 -4.62 9.43
C ARG A 62 -4.71 -5.62 8.57
N HIS A 63 -4.11 -5.14 7.50
CA HIS A 63 -3.13 -5.91 6.76
C HIS A 63 -1.75 -5.57 7.33
N ILE A 64 -1.16 -6.54 8.03
CA ILE A 64 0.14 -6.39 8.69
C ILE A 64 1.07 -7.45 8.15
N GLU A 65 2.32 -7.07 7.87
CA GLU A 65 3.28 -7.98 7.30
C GLU A 65 4.65 -7.91 7.96
N ILE A 66 5.35 -9.04 7.97
CA ILE A 66 6.65 -9.21 8.60
C ILE A 66 7.69 -9.48 7.54
N GLN A 67 8.62 -8.54 7.38
CA GLN A 67 9.83 -8.74 6.61
C GLN A 67 10.75 -9.73 7.29
N ILE A 68 11.38 -10.60 6.50
CA ILE A 68 12.43 -11.50 6.94
C ILE A 68 13.68 -11.39 6.07
N LEU A 69 14.83 -11.72 6.65
CA LEU A 69 16.06 -12.08 5.94
C LEU A 69 16.54 -13.43 6.49
N ALA A 70 16.85 -14.37 5.59
CA ALA A 70 17.39 -15.67 5.96
C ALA A 70 18.66 -15.97 5.16
N ASP A 71 19.73 -16.41 5.82
CA ASP A 71 20.98 -16.77 5.15
C ASP A 71 21.10 -18.27 4.90
N ASN A 72 22.10 -18.66 4.11
CA ASN A 72 22.40 -20.06 3.79
C ASN A 72 23.03 -20.83 4.96
N HIS A 73 23.18 -20.20 6.12
CA HIS A 73 23.85 -20.75 7.31
C HIS A 73 22.89 -21.02 8.46
N GLY A 74 21.58 -20.87 8.22
CA GLY A 74 20.50 -21.16 9.16
C GLY A 74 20.07 -19.96 10.01
N THR A 75 20.63 -18.77 9.77
CA THR A 75 20.19 -17.54 10.45
C THR A 75 18.89 -17.06 9.79
N VAL A 76 17.86 -16.79 10.61
CA VAL A 76 16.61 -16.16 10.16
C VAL A 76 16.31 -15.00 11.09
N LEU A 77 16.15 -13.82 10.50
CA LEU A 77 15.87 -12.57 11.17
C LEU A 77 14.52 -12.02 10.69
N TYR A 78 13.73 -11.49 11.62
CA TYR A 78 12.50 -10.76 11.32
C TYR A 78 12.62 -9.30 11.75
N PHE A 79 12.02 -8.41 10.99
CA PHE A 79 12.14 -6.96 11.19
C PHE A 79 10.83 -6.37 11.74
N PRO A 80 10.84 -5.08 12.18
CA PRO A 80 9.60 -4.37 12.50
C PRO A 80 8.58 -4.51 11.36
N GLU A 81 7.32 -4.74 11.74
CA GLU A 81 6.23 -4.97 10.81
C GLU A 81 5.89 -3.73 9.99
N ARG A 82 5.28 -3.98 8.83
CA ARG A 82 4.64 -2.94 8.03
C ARG A 82 3.13 -3.02 8.15
N GLU A 83 2.49 -1.86 8.23
CA GLU A 83 1.05 -1.68 8.13
C GLU A 83 0.70 -1.26 6.72
N CYS A 84 -0.05 -2.11 6.02
CA CYS A 84 -0.39 -1.93 4.61
C CYS A 84 -1.91 -1.87 4.41
N SER A 85 -2.65 -1.40 5.41
CA SER A 85 -4.12 -1.47 5.41
C SER A 85 -4.79 -0.42 4.52
N VAL A 86 -4.09 0.65 4.12
CA VAL A 86 -4.64 1.63 3.18
C VAL A 86 -4.52 1.06 1.76
N GLN A 87 -5.62 0.45 1.29
CA GLN A 87 -5.67 -0.28 0.04
C GLN A 87 -6.84 0.14 -0.83
N ARG A 88 -6.64 0.14 -2.15
CA ARG A 88 -7.69 0.29 -3.17
C ARG A 88 -7.78 -1.00 -3.97
N ARG A 89 -8.95 -1.65 -3.99
CA ARG A 89 -9.16 -2.93 -4.69
C ARG A 89 -8.08 -3.99 -4.38
N HIS A 90 -7.70 -4.11 -3.11
CA HIS A 90 -6.64 -4.99 -2.62
C HIS A 90 -5.21 -4.63 -3.07
N GLN A 91 -5.01 -3.47 -3.71
CA GLN A 91 -3.69 -2.91 -3.99
C GLN A 91 -3.33 -1.93 -2.88
N LYS A 92 -2.15 -2.12 -2.28
CA LYS A 92 -1.60 -1.24 -1.25
C LYS A 92 -1.24 0.11 -1.88
N VAL A 93 -1.53 1.21 -1.18
CA VAL A 93 -1.30 2.58 -1.67
C VAL A 93 -0.45 3.39 -0.70
N ILE A 94 -0.68 3.20 0.61
CA ILE A 94 0.13 3.77 1.68
C ILE A 94 0.52 2.65 2.64
N GLU A 95 1.80 2.64 3.00
CA GLU A 95 2.39 1.70 3.93
C GLU A 95 3.16 2.46 5.00
N GLU A 96 3.17 1.93 6.23
CA GLU A 96 3.95 2.53 7.31
C GLU A 96 4.64 1.49 8.19
N SER A 97 5.73 1.88 8.83
CA SER A 97 6.46 1.05 9.77
C SER A 97 6.95 1.90 10.94
N PRO A 98 6.72 1.49 12.21
CA PRO A 98 5.89 0.35 12.62
C PRO A 98 4.37 0.61 12.50
N SER A 99 3.56 -0.41 12.75
CA SER A 99 2.09 -0.28 12.80
C SER A 99 1.59 0.35 14.09
N THR A 100 0.52 1.14 14.00
CA THR A 100 -0.20 1.67 15.17
C THR A 100 -1.00 0.62 15.93
N ALA A 101 -1.42 -0.45 15.25
CA ALA A 101 -2.23 -1.52 15.81
C ALA A 101 -1.39 -2.62 16.50
N VAL A 102 -0.07 -2.61 16.33
CA VAL A 102 0.81 -3.71 16.74
C VAL A 102 1.61 -3.33 17.99
N THR A 103 1.24 -3.96 19.10
CA THR A 103 2.00 -3.86 20.36
C THR A 103 3.33 -4.64 20.27
N PRO A 104 4.32 -4.34 21.12
CA PRO A 104 5.56 -5.12 21.16
C PRO A 104 5.35 -6.64 21.36
N ALA A 105 4.32 -7.03 22.11
CA ALA A 105 3.98 -8.43 22.32
C ALA A 105 3.44 -9.08 21.03
N ILE A 106 2.55 -8.39 20.31
CA ILE A 106 2.01 -8.86 19.02
C ILE A 106 3.15 -8.94 17.99
N ARG A 107 3.99 -7.90 17.89
CA ARG A 107 5.18 -7.86 17.01
C ARG A 107 6.08 -9.07 17.20
N LYS A 108 6.43 -9.37 18.47
CA LYS A 108 7.25 -10.54 18.82
C LYS A 108 6.57 -11.84 18.39
N ALA A 109 5.28 -12.01 18.69
CA ALA A 109 4.54 -13.21 18.34
C ALA A 109 4.43 -13.43 16.82
N MET A 110 4.17 -12.37 16.06
CA MET A 110 4.12 -12.39 14.59
C MET A 110 5.50 -12.68 13.99
N GLY A 111 6.54 -12.00 14.49
CA GLY A 111 7.92 -12.21 14.07
C GLY A 111 8.42 -13.64 14.29
N GLU A 112 8.18 -14.19 15.48
CA GLU A 112 8.52 -15.58 15.79
C GLU A 112 7.71 -16.58 14.96
N ALA A 113 6.43 -16.31 14.70
CA ALA A 113 5.63 -17.13 13.80
C ALA A 113 6.19 -17.11 12.38
N ALA A 114 6.58 -15.94 11.90
CA ALA A 114 7.16 -15.77 10.57
C ALA A 114 8.50 -16.52 10.44
N ALA A 115 9.40 -16.34 11.40
CA ALA A 115 10.69 -17.01 11.42
C ALA A 115 10.56 -18.54 11.47
N ARG A 116 9.62 -19.08 12.26
CA ARG A 116 9.36 -20.53 12.30
C ARG A 116 8.93 -21.08 10.93
N LEU A 117 8.06 -20.36 10.20
CA LEU A 117 7.62 -20.79 8.87
C LEU A 117 8.79 -20.80 7.87
N VAL A 118 9.60 -19.74 7.87
CA VAL A 118 10.80 -19.63 7.03
C VAL A 118 11.78 -20.76 7.32
N GLN A 119 12.10 -21.01 8.60
CA GLN A 119 12.97 -22.10 9.03
C GLN A 119 12.47 -23.47 8.58
N ALA A 120 11.19 -23.76 8.76
CA ALA A 120 10.58 -25.03 8.35
C ALA A 120 10.59 -25.24 6.84
N SER A 121 10.53 -24.15 6.06
CA SER A 121 10.58 -24.20 4.60
C SER A 121 11.99 -24.24 4.01
N HIS A 122 13.03 -24.05 4.84
CA HIS A 122 14.42 -23.85 4.40
C HIS A 122 14.57 -22.70 3.39
N TYR A 123 13.71 -21.69 3.48
CA TYR A 123 13.78 -20.51 2.62
C TYR A 123 14.97 -19.63 3.01
N THR A 124 15.65 -19.09 2.00
CA THR A 124 16.76 -18.15 2.14
C THR A 124 16.48 -16.90 1.31
N ASN A 125 17.24 -15.83 1.56
CA ASN A 125 17.06 -14.49 1.01
C ASN A 125 15.92 -13.69 1.70
N ALA A 126 15.52 -12.57 1.10
CA ALA A 126 14.46 -11.71 1.63
C ALA A 126 13.08 -12.25 1.26
N GLY A 127 12.17 -12.24 2.23
CA GLY A 127 10.76 -12.55 2.01
C GLY A 127 9.87 -11.71 2.90
N THR A 128 8.56 -11.80 2.69
CA THR A 128 7.59 -11.19 3.60
C THR A 128 6.43 -12.11 3.85
N LEU A 129 5.99 -12.17 5.10
CA LEU A 129 4.87 -12.97 5.54
C LEU A 129 3.73 -12.03 5.89
N GLU A 130 2.59 -12.19 5.21
CA GLU A 130 1.43 -11.32 5.35
C GLU A 130 0.40 -11.93 6.30
N PHE A 131 -0.24 -11.07 7.08
CA PHE A 131 -1.22 -11.43 8.09
C PHE A 131 -2.41 -10.46 8.08
N LEU A 132 -3.60 -10.98 8.40
CA LEU A 132 -4.70 -10.14 8.88
C LEU A 132 -4.64 -10.05 10.40
N LEU A 133 -4.67 -8.84 10.93
CA LEU A 133 -4.78 -8.58 12.37
C LEU A 133 -6.19 -8.07 12.68
N ASP A 134 -6.88 -8.71 13.62
CA ASP A 134 -8.22 -8.30 14.05
C ASP A 134 -8.19 -7.26 15.19
N ASN A 135 -9.36 -6.73 15.53
CA ASN A 135 -9.53 -5.74 16.59
C ASN A 135 -9.24 -6.26 18.01
N GLN A 136 -9.07 -7.57 18.19
CA GLN A 136 -8.72 -8.22 19.46
C GLN A 136 -7.21 -8.51 19.55
N GLY A 137 -6.43 -8.11 18.54
CA GLY A 137 -4.99 -8.34 18.48
C GLY A 137 -4.60 -9.77 18.07
N ARG A 138 -5.54 -10.57 17.54
CA ARG A 138 -5.26 -11.89 16.98
C ARG A 138 -4.87 -11.73 15.51
N PHE A 139 -3.83 -12.44 15.10
CA PHE A 139 -3.33 -12.40 13.73
C PHE A 139 -3.50 -13.75 13.04
N TYR A 140 -3.74 -13.70 11.73
CA TYR A 140 -4.06 -14.83 10.89
C TYR A 140 -3.17 -14.78 9.65
N PHE A 141 -2.36 -15.82 9.45
CA PHE A 141 -1.48 -15.93 8.28
C PHE A 141 -2.30 -15.92 6.98
N MET A 142 -1.82 -15.16 5.98
CA MET A 142 -2.41 -15.10 4.64
C MET A 142 -1.52 -15.78 3.62
N GLU A 143 -0.33 -15.22 3.39
CA GLU A 143 0.56 -15.65 2.33
C GLU A 143 2.03 -15.34 2.64
N VAL A 144 2.93 -15.90 1.83
CA VAL A 144 4.34 -15.55 1.80
C VAL A 144 4.67 -14.97 0.43
N ASN A 145 5.23 -13.76 0.42
CA ASN A 145 5.92 -13.21 -0.74
C ASN A 145 7.40 -13.61 -0.65
N THR A 146 7.81 -14.59 -1.46
CA THR A 146 9.19 -15.12 -1.53
C THR A 146 10.13 -14.22 -2.35
N ARG A 147 9.99 -12.92 -2.15
CA ARG A 147 10.75 -11.84 -2.80
C ARG A 147 10.69 -10.58 -1.94
N LEU A 148 11.54 -9.61 -2.27
CA LEU A 148 11.40 -8.26 -1.75
C LEU A 148 10.09 -7.62 -2.25
N GLN A 149 9.47 -6.81 -1.40
CA GLN A 149 8.23 -6.10 -1.70
C GLN A 149 8.50 -4.62 -2.03
N VAL A 150 7.49 -3.94 -2.59
CA VAL A 150 7.60 -2.55 -3.04
C VAL A 150 7.92 -1.63 -1.86
N GLU A 151 7.21 -1.87 -0.75
CA GLU A 151 7.19 -1.19 0.53
C GLU A 151 8.34 -1.55 1.48
N HIS A 152 9.35 -2.30 1.02
CA HIS A 152 10.54 -2.55 1.83
C HIS A 152 11.25 -1.29 2.37
N PRO A 153 11.25 -0.11 1.69
CA PRO A 153 11.95 1.06 2.18
C PRO A 153 11.47 1.55 3.54
N VAL A 154 10.18 1.41 3.91
CA VAL A 154 9.74 1.87 5.25
C VAL A 154 10.42 1.07 6.36
N THR A 155 10.72 -0.21 6.12
CA THR A 155 11.48 -1.04 7.07
C THR A 155 12.97 -0.68 7.04
N GLU A 156 13.55 -0.41 5.86
CA GLU A 156 14.94 0.05 5.75
C GLU A 156 15.14 1.37 6.52
N MET A 157 14.24 2.34 6.35
CA MET A 157 14.33 3.65 6.99
C MET A 157 14.28 3.56 8.53
N VAL A 158 13.51 2.63 9.11
CA VAL A 158 13.46 2.46 10.58
C VAL A 158 14.51 1.52 11.14
N THR A 159 15.26 0.78 10.31
CA THR A 159 16.30 -0.16 10.77
C THR A 159 17.71 0.33 10.45
N GLY A 160 17.86 1.08 9.36
CA GLY A 160 19.14 1.50 8.77
C GLY A 160 19.81 0.41 7.95
N LEU A 161 19.05 -0.58 7.45
CA LEU A 161 19.58 -1.70 6.68
C LEU A 161 19.13 -1.62 5.23
N ASP A 162 20.06 -1.88 4.31
CA ASP A 162 19.77 -2.02 2.89
C ASP A 162 19.47 -3.49 2.59
N PHE A 163 18.21 -3.79 2.31
CA PHE A 163 17.75 -5.14 2.03
C PHE A 163 18.18 -5.61 0.66
N VAL A 164 18.22 -4.74 -0.35
CA VAL A 164 18.69 -5.13 -1.69
C VAL A 164 20.16 -5.57 -1.61
N GLU A 165 20.99 -4.82 -0.91
CA GLU A 165 22.38 -5.18 -0.64
C GLU A 165 22.47 -6.52 0.10
N TRP A 166 21.68 -6.70 1.17
CA TRP A 166 21.68 -7.96 1.93
C TRP A 166 21.20 -9.15 1.10
N GLN A 167 20.23 -8.98 0.19
CA GLN A 167 19.82 -10.03 -0.74
C GLN A 167 20.99 -10.50 -1.60
N LEU A 168 21.82 -9.57 -2.10
CA LEU A 168 23.00 -9.88 -2.91
C LEU A 168 24.12 -10.53 -2.09
N ARG A 169 24.38 -10.03 -0.86
CA ARG A 169 25.36 -10.62 0.07
C ARG A 169 24.99 -12.05 0.46
N ILE A 170 23.72 -12.29 0.82
CA ILE A 170 23.20 -13.63 1.13
C ILE A 170 23.34 -14.56 -0.08
N ALA A 171 22.95 -14.08 -1.28
CA ALA A 171 23.09 -14.85 -2.52
C ALA A 171 24.56 -15.18 -2.83
N SER A 172 25.49 -14.32 -2.40
CA SER A 172 26.94 -14.54 -2.49
C SER A 172 27.50 -15.46 -1.40
N GLY A 173 26.65 -15.99 -0.52
CA GLY A 173 27.02 -16.93 0.53
C GLY A 173 27.47 -16.30 1.84
N GLU A 174 27.34 -14.97 1.99
CA GLU A 174 27.66 -14.30 3.26
C GLU A 174 26.70 -14.69 4.39
N LYS A 175 27.21 -14.63 5.62
CA LYS A 175 26.42 -14.80 6.85
C LYS A 175 25.82 -13.48 7.27
N LEU A 176 24.60 -13.51 7.80
CA LEU A 176 24.04 -12.37 8.51
C LEU A 176 24.84 -12.13 9.80
N PRO A 177 25.53 -10.99 9.96
CA PRO A 177 26.41 -10.75 11.11
C PRO A 177 25.66 -10.27 12.36
N MET A 178 24.37 -9.95 12.20
CA MET A 178 23.54 -9.32 13.20
C MET A 178 22.60 -10.31 13.89
N SER A 179 22.23 -10.00 15.13
CA SER A 179 21.29 -10.79 15.91
C SER A 179 19.88 -10.19 15.86
N GLN A 180 18.87 -10.98 16.25
CA GLN A 180 17.49 -10.51 16.34
C GLN A 180 17.33 -9.34 17.33
N VAL A 181 18.18 -9.25 18.35
CA VAL A 181 18.15 -8.16 19.35
C VAL A 181 18.58 -6.83 18.72
N ASP A 182 19.53 -6.85 17.78
CA ASP A 182 20.08 -5.64 17.15
C ASP A 182 19.05 -4.93 16.26
N ILE A 183 18.06 -5.67 15.74
CA ILE A 183 17.09 -5.20 14.75
C ILE A 183 15.63 -5.17 15.23
N ALA A 184 15.35 -5.69 16.44
CA ALA A 184 13.98 -5.86 16.93
C ALA A 184 13.24 -4.53 17.16
N GLN A 185 13.97 -3.45 17.41
CA GLN A 185 13.40 -2.15 17.74
C GLN A 185 13.46 -1.20 16.54
N PRO A 186 12.31 -0.72 16.04
CA PRO A 186 12.30 0.32 15.02
C PRO A 186 12.86 1.63 15.60
N LYS A 187 13.66 2.33 14.81
CA LYS A 187 14.19 3.66 15.10
C LYS A 187 13.33 4.67 14.35
N GLY A 188 12.45 5.37 15.06
CA GLY A 188 11.51 6.31 14.46
C GLY A 188 10.35 5.63 13.74
N HIS A 189 9.77 6.36 12.79
CA HIS A 189 8.61 5.95 12.01
C HIS A 189 8.82 6.33 10.55
N ALA A 190 8.42 5.46 9.62
CA ALA A 190 8.46 5.72 8.20
C ALA A 190 7.11 5.48 7.54
N ILE A 191 6.81 6.27 6.51
CA ILE A 191 5.61 6.17 5.68
C ILE A 191 6.06 6.16 4.22
N GLU A 192 5.48 5.27 3.41
CA GLU A 192 5.60 5.25 1.96
C GLU A 192 4.26 5.60 1.34
N CYS A 193 4.29 6.44 0.31
CA CYS A 193 3.17 6.73 -0.57
C CYS A 193 3.54 6.28 -1.98
N ARG A 194 2.74 5.40 -2.57
CA ARG A 194 2.89 5.01 -3.97
C ARG A 194 2.35 6.12 -4.86
N ILE A 195 3.22 6.71 -5.67
CA ILE A 195 2.87 7.73 -6.65
C ILE A 195 2.60 7.01 -7.97
N CYS A 196 1.33 6.85 -8.32
CA CYS A 196 0.89 6.18 -9.55
C CYS A 196 0.21 7.17 -10.49
N ALA A 197 0.34 6.93 -11.80
CA ALA A 197 -0.40 7.64 -12.84
C ALA A 197 -1.85 7.14 -12.88
N GLU A 198 -2.69 7.66 -11.98
CA GLU A 198 -4.09 7.30 -11.84
C GLU A 198 -4.97 8.52 -11.57
N ASP A 199 -6.19 8.51 -12.10
CA ASP A 199 -7.22 9.51 -11.79
C ASP A 199 -8.04 9.09 -10.57
N VAL A 200 -7.62 9.54 -9.39
CA VAL A 200 -8.26 9.18 -8.10
C VAL A 200 -9.73 9.62 -7.97
N PHE A 201 -10.18 10.59 -8.80
CA PHE A 201 -11.58 11.05 -8.83
C PHE A 201 -12.41 10.39 -9.94
N ASN A 202 -11.77 9.59 -10.78
CA ASN A 202 -12.41 8.77 -11.80
C ASN A 202 -12.10 7.30 -11.52
N ASP A 203 -12.46 6.85 -10.32
CA ASP A 203 -12.34 5.45 -9.87
C ASP A 203 -10.92 4.89 -9.98
N PHE A 204 -9.90 5.75 -9.84
CA PHE A 204 -8.47 5.41 -9.94
C PHE A 204 -8.18 4.67 -11.25
N LEU A 205 -8.75 5.15 -12.36
CA LEU A 205 -8.40 4.65 -13.68
C LEU A 205 -6.96 5.06 -14.00
N PRO A 206 -6.15 4.14 -14.57
CA PRO A 206 -4.81 4.49 -15.03
C PRO A 206 -4.87 5.68 -16.00
N ASP A 207 -3.97 6.61 -15.80
CA ASP A 207 -3.73 7.73 -16.71
C ASP A 207 -2.38 7.53 -17.40
N THR A 208 -2.19 8.14 -18.57
CA THR A 208 -0.98 7.98 -19.37
C THR A 208 -0.55 9.29 -20.00
N GLY A 209 0.72 9.40 -20.35
CA GLY A 209 1.24 10.58 -20.99
C GLY A 209 2.71 10.78 -20.73
N VAL A 210 3.22 11.89 -21.25
CA VAL A 210 4.62 12.29 -21.08
C VAL A 210 4.75 13.18 -19.85
N VAL A 211 5.75 12.93 -19.02
CA VAL A 211 6.14 13.82 -17.92
C VAL A 211 6.59 15.15 -18.52
N LYS A 212 5.74 16.17 -18.43
CA LYS A 212 6.01 17.53 -18.97
C LYS A 212 6.79 18.40 -18.01
N PHE A 213 6.62 18.16 -16.72
CA PHE A 213 7.32 18.86 -15.65
C PHE A 213 7.44 17.93 -14.45
N MET A 214 8.58 17.97 -13.79
CA MET A 214 8.85 17.17 -12.60
C MET A 214 9.70 17.94 -11.59
N GLN A 215 9.15 18.10 -10.39
CA GLN A 215 9.86 18.60 -9.22
C GLN A 215 9.64 17.61 -8.07
N LEU A 216 10.73 17.03 -7.59
CA LEU A 216 10.74 16.10 -6.47
C LEU A 216 10.95 16.86 -5.15
N PRO A 217 10.33 16.43 -4.04
CA PRO A 217 10.66 16.94 -2.72
C PRO A 217 12.04 16.41 -2.30
N GLU A 218 12.82 17.27 -1.65
CA GLU A 218 14.13 16.94 -1.10
C GLU A 218 14.21 17.40 0.36
N GLY A 219 15.00 16.72 1.19
CA GLY A 219 15.17 17.09 2.58
C GLY A 219 15.66 15.92 3.45
N GLU A 220 16.02 16.23 4.68
CA GLU A 220 16.33 15.21 5.67
C GLU A 220 15.10 14.32 5.93
N GLY A 221 15.32 13.00 5.96
CA GLY A 221 14.25 12.02 6.15
C GLY A 221 13.35 11.81 4.93
N ILE A 222 13.62 12.42 3.78
CA ILE A 222 12.86 12.21 2.53
C ILE A 222 13.69 11.32 1.58
N ARG A 223 13.06 10.26 1.07
CA ARG A 223 13.61 9.35 0.06
C ARG A 223 12.64 9.24 -1.12
N ASN A 224 13.17 9.32 -2.33
CA ASN A 224 12.41 9.13 -3.57
C ASN A 224 13.02 8.00 -4.40
N ASP A 225 12.27 6.92 -4.56
CA ASP A 225 12.63 5.85 -5.48
C ASP A 225 11.78 6.06 -6.75
N SER A 226 12.38 6.60 -7.81
CA SER A 226 11.71 6.92 -9.07
C SER A 226 12.53 6.43 -10.27
N ALA A 227 11.83 6.01 -11.33
CA ALA A 227 12.44 5.69 -12.62
C ALA A 227 12.09 6.71 -13.73
N VAL A 228 11.19 7.66 -13.44
CA VAL A 228 10.75 8.66 -14.42
C VAL A 228 11.56 9.96 -14.33
N TYR A 229 11.57 10.70 -15.44
CA TYR A 229 12.20 12.00 -15.59
C TYR A 229 11.42 12.84 -16.62
N GLU A 230 11.67 14.15 -16.71
CA GLU A 230 11.00 15.00 -17.72
C GLU A 230 11.24 14.46 -19.14
N GLY A 231 10.16 14.27 -19.90
CA GLY A 231 10.18 13.65 -21.23
C GLY A 231 9.94 12.13 -21.22
N TYR A 232 9.90 11.48 -20.05
CA TYR A 232 9.53 10.06 -19.95
C TYR A 232 8.05 9.83 -20.29
N GLU A 233 7.75 8.77 -21.03
CA GLU A 233 6.38 8.39 -21.41
C GLU A 233 5.85 7.27 -20.51
N VAL A 234 4.80 7.55 -19.76
CA VAL A 234 4.02 6.55 -19.02
C VAL A 234 2.98 5.96 -19.98
N THR A 235 3.10 4.66 -20.24
CA THR A 235 2.26 3.93 -21.21
C THR A 235 1.26 3.01 -20.52
N VAL A 236 0.24 2.57 -21.26
CA VAL A 236 -0.79 1.63 -20.76
C VAL A 236 -0.28 0.20 -20.56
N HIS A 237 0.95 -0.10 -20.99
CA HIS A 237 1.45 -1.47 -21.08
C HIS A 237 1.98 -2.03 -19.74
N TYR A 238 2.23 -1.16 -18.77
CA TYR A 238 2.85 -1.52 -17.49
C TYR A 238 2.01 -1.02 -16.31
N ASP A 239 2.45 -1.38 -15.11
CA ASP A 239 1.91 -0.84 -13.87
C ASP A 239 2.00 0.70 -13.86
N PRO A 240 0.97 1.43 -13.36
CA PRO A 240 0.98 2.88 -13.37
C PRO A 240 1.93 3.51 -12.35
N MET A 241 2.65 2.74 -11.53
CA MET A 241 3.58 3.28 -10.53
C MET A 241 4.72 4.09 -11.19
N VAL A 242 4.83 5.34 -10.77
CA VAL A 242 5.76 6.35 -11.27
C VAL A 242 6.94 6.51 -10.31
N ALA A 243 6.64 6.55 -9.01
CA ALA A 243 7.62 6.68 -7.95
C ALA A 243 7.08 6.15 -6.62
N LYS A 244 7.98 5.95 -5.67
CA LYS A 244 7.68 5.77 -4.26
C LYS A 244 8.25 6.97 -3.50
N LEU A 245 7.39 7.68 -2.78
CA LEU A 245 7.81 8.73 -1.88
C LEU A 245 7.82 8.17 -0.47
N ILE A 246 8.97 8.21 0.20
CA ILE A 246 9.14 7.70 1.55
C ILE A 246 9.60 8.83 2.45
N THR A 247 9.00 8.93 3.63
CA THR A 247 9.48 9.82 4.68
C THR A 247 9.81 9.04 5.94
N TRP A 248 10.72 9.60 6.74
CA TRP A 248 11.09 9.10 8.05
C TRP A 248 11.20 10.26 9.03
N ALA A 249 10.74 10.03 10.27
CA ALA A 249 10.95 10.97 11.37
C ALA A 249 11.05 10.22 12.71
N PRO A 250 11.48 10.89 13.81
CA PRO A 250 11.58 10.26 15.13
C PRO A 250 10.27 9.71 15.69
N ASP A 251 9.12 10.24 15.24
CA ASP A 251 7.79 9.78 15.63
C ASP A 251 6.79 9.89 14.46
N ARG A 252 5.69 9.13 14.57
CA ARG A 252 4.66 9.05 13.53
C ARG A 252 4.02 10.40 13.19
N THR A 253 3.79 11.26 14.19
CA THR A 253 3.14 12.56 13.96
C THR A 253 4.03 13.46 13.11
N SER A 254 5.32 13.52 13.48
CA SER A 254 6.33 14.24 12.71
C SER A 254 6.50 13.64 11.30
N CYS A 255 6.43 12.31 11.15
CA CYS A 255 6.53 11.64 9.86
C CYS A 255 5.34 11.94 8.94
N ILE A 256 4.12 11.97 9.49
CA ILE A 256 2.91 12.41 8.76
C ILE A 256 3.06 13.84 8.30
N GLN A 257 3.53 14.75 9.16
CA GLN A 257 3.71 16.15 8.81
C GLN A 257 4.75 16.31 7.68
N LEU A 258 5.89 15.61 7.79
CA LEU A 258 6.92 15.61 6.75
C LEU A 258 6.39 15.05 5.42
N MET A 259 5.59 13.98 5.44
CA MET A 259 4.98 13.43 4.22
C MET A 259 4.00 14.40 3.57
N ARG A 260 3.19 15.12 4.36
CA ARG A 260 2.29 16.16 3.84
C ARG A 260 3.08 17.26 3.12
N GLU A 261 4.12 17.77 3.76
CA GLU A 261 4.99 18.79 3.18
C GLU A 261 5.72 18.28 1.92
N ALA A 262 6.18 17.03 1.93
CA ALA A 262 6.82 16.42 0.77
C ALA A 262 5.83 16.27 -0.41
N LEU A 263 4.61 15.82 -0.16
CA LEU A 263 3.55 15.70 -1.18
C LEU A 263 3.12 17.08 -1.72
N ASP A 264 3.01 18.10 -0.85
CA ASP A 264 2.67 19.47 -1.25
C ASP A 264 3.76 20.10 -2.16
N ASN A 265 5.00 19.62 -2.08
CA ASN A 265 6.12 20.03 -2.93
C ASN A 265 6.45 19.05 -4.07
N TYR A 266 5.65 17.99 -4.25
CA TYR A 266 5.82 17.00 -5.30
C TYR A 266 4.99 17.39 -6.52
N HIS A 267 5.63 18.02 -7.50
CA HIS A 267 4.96 18.47 -8.71
C HIS A 267 5.26 17.54 -9.88
N LEU A 268 4.21 16.92 -10.42
CA LEU A 268 4.24 16.16 -11.67
C LEU A 268 3.16 16.71 -12.60
N ALA A 269 3.53 17.05 -13.83
CA ALA A 269 2.59 17.45 -14.87
C ALA A 269 2.71 16.53 -16.09
N GLY A 270 1.60 16.23 -16.73
CA GLY A 270 1.54 15.35 -17.90
C GLY A 270 0.37 14.38 -17.87
N PHE A 271 0.08 13.87 -16.67
CA PHE A 271 -0.99 12.93 -16.33
C PHE A 271 -1.42 13.16 -14.87
N LYS A 272 -2.56 12.60 -14.47
CA LYS A 272 -3.07 12.63 -13.09
C LYS A 272 -2.35 11.61 -12.22
N THR A 273 -2.29 11.87 -10.91
CA THR A 273 -1.57 11.02 -9.97
C THR A 273 -2.36 10.68 -8.72
N THR A 274 -1.87 9.72 -7.95
CA THR A 274 -2.35 9.36 -6.60
C THR A 274 -1.99 10.38 -5.51
N ILE A 275 -1.20 11.43 -5.80
CA ILE A 275 -0.78 12.44 -4.81
C ILE A 275 -1.98 13.03 -4.03
N PRO A 276 -3.08 13.47 -4.67
CA PRO A 276 -4.24 14.00 -3.95
C PRO A 276 -4.88 12.98 -3.01
N PHE A 277 -4.86 11.69 -3.38
CA PHE A 277 -5.35 10.62 -2.50
C PHE A 277 -4.47 10.49 -1.27
N CYS A 278 -3.15 10.37 -1.46
CA CYS A 278 -2.21 10.22 -0.36
C CYS A 278 -2.28 11.41 0.61
N ARG A 279 -2.36 12.62 0.06
CA ARG A 279 -2.46 13.86 0.83
C ARG A 279 -3.70 13.91 1.72
N LEU A 280 -4.85 13.45 1.20
CA LEU A 280 -6.11 13.42 1.94
C LEU A 280 -6.13 12.31 2.99
N VAL A 281 -5.54 11.14 2.70
CA VAL A 281 -5.38 10.08 3.71
C VAL A 281 -4.63 10.61 4.92
N LEU A 282 -3.54 11.33 4.71
CA LEU A 282 -2.71 11.89 5.77
C LEU A 282 -3.45 12.96 6.60
N ASP A 283 -4.45 13.66 6.04
CA ASP A 283 -5.30 14.62 6.76
C ASP A 283 -6.47 13.98 7.50
N ASN A 284 -6.79 12.73 7.21
CA ASN A 284 -7.95 12.08 7.77
C ASN A 284 -7.71 11.66 9.23
N SER A 285 -8.66 11.97 10.10
CA SER A 285 -8.59 11.64 11.52
C SER A 285 -8.46 10.13 11.80
N ALA A 286 -9.07 9.27 10.98
CA ALA A 286 -8.93 7.82 11.09
C ALA A 286 -7.48 7.38 10.88
N PHE A 287 -6.79 7.93 9.88
CA PHE A 287 -5.38 7.62 9.63
C PHE A 287 -4.49 8.18 10.75
N ILE A 288 -4.69 9.44 11.14
CA ILE A 288 -3.90 10.12 12.19
C ILE A 288 -4.01 9.38 13.53
N THR A 289 -5.22 8.98 13.92
CA THR A 289 -5.46 8.25 15.17
C THR A 289 -5.11 6.78 15.09
N GLY A 290 -4.86 6.26 13.88
CA GLY A 290 -4.66 4.83 13.68
C GLY A 290 -5.94 4.04 13.91
N ASN A 291 -7.13 4.58 13.63
CA ASN A 291 -8.42 3.89 13.74
C ASN A 291 -9.04 3.66 12.35
N TYR A 292 -8.52 2.68 11.61
CA TYR A 292 -8.96 2.31 10.27
C TYR A 292 -8.86 0.79 10.03
N SER A 293 -9.12 0.33 8.81
CA SER A 293 -8.95 -1.07 8.41
C SER A 293 -8.61 -1.14 6.92
N THR A 294 -8.55 -2.35 6.35
CA THR A 294 -8.50 -2.54 4.89
C THR A 294 -9.68 -1.91 4.13
N PHE A 295 -10.72 -1.47 4.83
CA PHE A 295 -11.86 -0.77 4.25
C PHE A 295 -11.71 0.76 4.21
N TRP A 296 -10.52 1.31 4.52
CA TRP A 296 -10.32 2.77 4.60
C TRP A 296 -10.89 3.53 3.40
N VAL A 297 -10.61 3.09 2.17
CA VAL A 297 -11.11 3.77 0.95
C VAL A 297 -12.64 3.77 0.90
N LYS A 298 -13.27 2.65 1.24
CA LYS A 298 -14.73 2.52 1.26
C LYS A 298 -15.37 3.43 2.33
N GLU A 299 -14.70 3.61 3.46
CA GLU A 299 -15.23 4.31 4.64
C GLU A 299 -14.94 5.82 4.62
N HIS A 300 -13.85 6.24 3.98
CA HIS A 300 -13.29 7.58 4.15
C HIS A 300 -12.97 8.32 2.84
N TRP A 301 -12.94 7.66 1.68
CA TRP A 301 -12.66 8.34 0.41
C TRP A 301 -13.89 9.08 -0.13
N PRO A 302 -13.85 10.41 -0.29
CA PRO A 302 -14.95 11.14 -0.92
C PRO A 302 -15.03 10.81 -2.42
N LEU A 303 -16.19 10.35 -2.88
CA LEU A 303 -16.42 9.97 -4.29
C LEU A 303 -16.40 11.15 -5.28
N ALA A 304 -16.28 12.39 -4.81
CA ALA A 304 -16.23 13.56 -5.66
C ALA A 304 -15.36 14.66 -5.05
N LEU A 305 -14.64 15.39 -5.93
CA LEU A 305 -14.08 16.69 -5.60
C LEU A 305 -15.19 17.60 -5.05
N PRO A 306 -15.00 18.24 -3.87
CA PRO A 306 -15.87 19.28 -3.39
C PRO A 306 -16.10 20.35 -4.47
N HIS A 307 -17.33 20.84 -4.60
CA HIS A 307 -17.71 21.78 -5.68
C HIS A 307 -16.84 23.04 -5.69
N GLU A 308 -16.52 23.56 -4.51
CA GLU A 308 -15.67 24.74 -4.30
C GLU A 308 -14.26 24.57 -4.88
N ILE A 309 -13.68 23.36 -4.80
CA ILE A 309 -12.37 23.06 -5.39
C ILE A 309 -12.48 22.98 -6.92
N LYS A 310 -13.59 22.45 -7.45
CA LYS A 310 -13.82 22.41 -8.91
C LYS A 310 -13.91 23.82 -9.49
N ASP A 311 -14.64 24.72 -8.83
CA ASP A 311 -14.78 26.10 -9.27
C ASP A 311 -13.46 26.85 -9.23
N LEU A 312 -12.67 26.65 -8.16
CA LEU A 312 -11.34 27.24 -8.05
C LEU A 312 -10.38 26.71 -9.13
N ILE A 313 -10.37 25.40 -9.39
CA ILE A 313 -9.57 24.81 -10.47
C ILE A 313 -10.01 25.37 -11.82
N ALA A 314 -11.31 25.46 -12.08
CA ALA A 314 -11.85 26.02 -13.32
C ALA A 314 -11.44 27.49 -13.51
N ALA A 315 -11.58 28.32 -12.47
CA ALA A 315 -11.18 29.72 -12.50
C ALA A 315 -9.67 29.90 -12.72
N THR A 316 -8.85 29.12 -12.02
CA THR A 316 -7.39 29.17 -12.15
C THR A 316 -6.94 28.69 -13.53
N SER A 317 -7.56 27.61 -14.04
CA SER A 317 -7.29 27.08 -15.38
C SER A 317 -7.70 28.09 -16.47
N ALA A 318 -8.85 28.74 -16.31
CA ALA A 318 -9.32 29.78 -17.24
C ALA A 318 -8.36 30.98 -17.25
N SER A 319 -7.90 31.44 -16.08
CA SER A 319 -6.91 32.51 -15.95
C SER A 319 -5.57 32.14 -16.60
N ALA A 320 -5.06 30.93 -16.36
CA ALA A 320 -3.83 30.45 -16.97
C ALA A 320 -3.95 30.33 -18.50
N PHE A 321 -5.10 29.87 -19.00
CA PHE A 321 -5.38 29.78 -20.42
C PHE A 321 -5.45 31.17 -21.08
N ASP A 322 -6.11 32.14 -20.45
CA ASP A 322 -6.16 33.53 -20.91
C ASP A 322 -4.76 34.16 -20.96
N GLN A 323 -3.94 33.94 -19.93
CA GLN A 323 -2.55 34.41 -19.92
C GLN A 323 -1.71 33.81 -21.07
N GLU A 324 -1.84 32.51 -21.34
CA GLU A 324 -1.13 31.87 -22.45
C GLU A 324 -1.62 32.37 -23.81
N LEU A 325 -2.93 32.63 -23.98
CA LEU A 325 -3.47 33.26 -25.18
C LEU A 325 -2.88 34.66 -25.40
N ASN A 326 -2.85 35.49 -24.35
CA ASN A 326 -2.27 36.83 -24.39
C ASN A 326 -0.77 36.79 -24.71
N ARG A 327 -0.03 35.84 -24.14
CA ARG A 327 1.40 35.65 -24.42
C ARG A 327 1.65 35.26 -25.89
N ARG A 328 0.82 34.37 -26.44
CA ARG A 328 0.89 33.98 -27.86
C ARG A 328 0.55 35.14 -28.79
N ALA A 329 -0.49 35.92 -28.48
CA ALA A 329 -0.86 37.11 -29.24
C ALA A 329 0.29 38.13 -29.28
N ALA A 330 0.89 38.46 -28.13
CA ALA A 330 2.05 39.35 -28.05
C ALA A 330 3.27 38.84 -28.83
N SER A 331 3.53 37.53 -28.82
CA SER A 331 4.62 36.93 -29.61
C SER A 331 4.37 36.95 -31.13
N SER A 332 3.09 36.96 -31.55
CA SER A 332 2.70 37.05 -32.95
C SER A 332 2.83 38.47 -33.49
N GLU A 333 2.48 39.49 -32.68
CA GLU A 333 2.61 40.91 -33.04
C GLU A 333 4.07 41.34 -33.21
N GLN A 334 4.98 40.79 -32.39
CA GLN A 334 6.43 41.00 -32.50
C GLN A 334 7.05 40.38 -33.77
N ARG A 335 6.45 39.31 -34.33
CA ARG A 335 6.91 38.72 -35.61
C ARG A 335 6.44 39.51 -36.82
N THR A 336 5.29 40.18 -36.76
CA THR A 336 4.78 41.04 -37.83
C THR A 336 5.43 42.42 -37.92
N THR A 337 6.14 42.86 -36.87
CA THR A 337 6.80 44.18 -36.82
C THR A 337 8.29 44.15 -37.22
N SER A 338 8.82 42.99 -37.64
CA SER A 338 10.25 42.81 -37.99
C SER A 338 10.53 42.63 -39.50
N TYR A 339 9.63 43.06 -40.39
CA TYR A 339 9.82 43.08 -41.84
C TYR A 339 9.96 44.48 -42.41
#